data_AF-A0A9P7X8I7-F1
#
_entry.id   AF-A0A9P7X8I7-F1
#
_cell.length_a   1.000
_cell.length_b   1.000
_cell.length_c   1.000
_cell.angle_alpha   90.00
_cell.angle_beta   90.00
_cell.angle_gamma   90.00
#
_symmetry.space_group_name_H-M   'P 1'
#
loop_
_entity.id
_entity.type
_entity.pdbx_description
1 polymer ?
#
loop_
_entity_poly.entity_id
_entity_poly.type
_entity_poly.pdbx_seq_one_letter_code
_entity_poly.pdbx_strand_id
1 'polypeptide(L)'
;MPILPLDLYFPSEYGSATSISLELESVTPPLDTCTAVSGDIWPRNIPPLELMRHLAETVFHAVPLSTRLIHRPMFMASLTKPYRSPNFPHVNLLHAICALASLYTPIITDLNPVHTNAALHEAVAATMSAGVVNRGSHSMGTRYPPRRMEDLNVDQEYDFASFHAKWCYAGLPIAVARDEAVVQQLQACILCTWYTHSRGKLIQAAGWSNFAFRILSSFGINASPGMTPLSRIPTQFLFAIPPAKSAIESELYQNIFWITYSMERVLDASNVWPLSIADEDCSQMMPCRKSDFEFGAILPNEGRQRLFSHGVFLSHPRRTTDSFALYIKAASLLGRVKTFNGRFRYRYTDVVGRDPSASPTCHQGSPETCGLVNEVTKINPRDTEEFKSLDTLIAAFIANVPREFNDPVGLDTGSKLDPTLYMAHMLPHMATIILHDPHANVFSTHDSSARKLLSAARAILELIYKVCGTSFDLLYLDHASSTPWFIAGVTLIRFLHARTAQKEEAEIARLTQELGAVRFMLNNLGERTGIGLRQIKLLDMVYELEMDSHSALTYLDVTTPVVRSEA
;
A
#
# COMPACT_ATOMS: atom_id res chain seq x y z
N MET A 1 -28.55 -29.26 32.07
CA MET A 1 -27.24 -28.76 32.52
C MET A 1 -27.36 -27.26 32.72
N PRO A 2 -27.42 -26.79 33.98
CA PRO A 2 -27.54 -25.37 34.28
C PRO A 2 -26.17 -24.71 34.43
N ILE A 3 -26.22 -23.40 34.21
CA ILE A 3 -25.15 -22.39 34.24
C ILE A 3 -24.63 -22.23 35.68
N LEU A 4 -23.31 -22.14 35.86
CA LEU A 4 -22.67 -21.70 37.10
C LEU A 4 -21.92 -20.37 36.86
N PRO A 5 -22.05 -19.37 37.76
CA PRO A 5 -21.34 -18.10 37.67
C PRO A 5 -19.96 -18.20 38.34
N LEU A 6 -18.95 -17.53 37.76
CA LEU A 6 -17.67 -17.29 38.44
C LEU A 6 -17.75 -15.97 39.20
N ASP A 7 -17.99 -16.06 40.51
CA ASP A 7 -17.76 -14.97 41.46
C ASP A 7 -16.24 -14.82 41.69
N LEU A 8 -15.67 -13.69 41.26
CA LEU A 8 -14.33 -13.27 41.67
C LEU A 8 -14.45 -12.37 42.89
N TYR A 9 -14.17 -12.99 44.04
CA TYR A 9 -14.01 -12.38 45.36
C TYR A 9 -12.83 -11.40 45.36
N PHE A 10 -13.06 -10.13 45.71
CA PHE A 10 -12.00 -9.17 46.06
C PHE A 10 -11.80 -9.19 47.58
N PRO A 11 -10.60 -9.52 48.11
CA PRO A 11 -10.31 -9.26 49.51
C PRO A 11 -9.92 -7.78 49.68
N SER A 12 -10.66 -7.11 50.56
CA SER A 12 -10.34 -5.77 51.08
C SER A 12 -9.35 -5.89 52.24
N GLU A 13 -8.11 -5.41 52.06
CA GLU A 13 -7.27 -5.04 53.19
C GLU A 13 -6.62 -3.68 52.92
N TYR A 14 -7.06 -2.69 53.72
CA TYR A 14 -6.45 -1.38 53.86
C TYR A 14 -5.13 -1.53 54.62
N GLY A 15 -4.02 -1.15 53.99
CA GLY A 15 -2.73 -0.89 54.61
C GLY A 15 -2.15 0.39 54.03
N SER A 16 -1.88 1.37 54.89
CA SER A 16 -1.51 2.74 54.51
C SER A 16 -0.28 2.79 53.60
N ALA A 17 -0.45 3.33 52.40
CA ALA A 17 0.66 3.67 51.51
C ALA A 17 1.03 5.15 51.69
N THR A 18 2.22 5.35 52.24
CA THR A 18 2.99 6.60 52.23
C THR A 18 3.10 7.11 50.79
N SER A 19 2.69 8.35 50.57
CA SER A 19 2.79 9.08 49.31
C SER A 19 4.25 9.21 48.88
N ILE A 20 4.62 8.53 47.79
CA ILE A 20 5.82 8.82 47.00
C ILE A 20 5.33 9.48 45.71
N SER A 21 5.45 10.80 45.67
CA SER A 21 5.26 11.61 44.48
C SER A 21 6.41 11.35 43.52
N LEU A 22 6.16 10.60 42.43
CA LEU A 22 7.04 10.59 41.27
C LEU A 22 6.58 11.70 40.34
N GLU A 23 7.30 12.82 40.37
CA GLU A 23 7.19 13.89 39.37
C GLU A 23 7.59 13.33 38.00
N LEU A 24 6.58 13.03 37.18
CA LEU A 24 6.76 12.82 35.76
C LEU A 24 6.79 14.22 35.12
N GLU A 25 7.98 14.75 34.82
CA GLU A 25 8.11 15.99 34.05
C GLU A 25 7.40 15.83 32.70
N SER A 26 6.20 16.41 32.61
CA SER A 26 5.47 16.55 31.36
C SER A 26 6.21 17.56 30.49
N VAL A 27 6.85 17.10 29.42
CA VAL A 27 7.31 17.98 28.35
C VAL A 27 6.09 18.44 27.56
N THR A 28 5.37 19.42 28.11
CA THR A 28 4.41 20.26 27.39
C THR A 28 5.16 21.52 26.92
N PRO A 29 5.07 21.92 25.64
CA PRO A 29 5.55 23.25 25.26
C PRO A 29 4.69 24.31 25.99
N PRO A 30 5.24 25.50 26.27
CA PRO A 30 4.58 26.48 27.13
C PRO A 30 3.27 26.97 26.49
N LEU A 31 2.15 26.69 27.17
CA LEU A 31 0.88 27.34 26.89
C LEU A 31 0.93 28.75 27.50
N ASP A 32 1.04 29.76 26.66
CA ASP A 32 0.73 31.12 27.08
C ASP A 32 -0.76 31.24 27.43
N THR A 33 -0.98 31.89 28.56
CA THR A 33 -2.24 32.06 29.28
C THR A 33 -3.25 32.89 28.49
N CYS A 34 -4.41 32.30 28.20
CA CYS A 34 -5.62 33.07 27.90
C CYS A 34 -6.73 32.65 28.85
N THR A 35 -7.00 33.51 29.84
CA THR A 35 -8.18 33.44 30.69
C THR A 35 -9.42 33.81 29.89
N ALA A 36 -10.29 32.83 29.62
CA ALA A 36 -11.71 33.05 29.38
C ALA A 36 -12.49 31.81 29.80
N VAL A 37 -13.33 31.94 30.83
CA VAL A 37 -14.30 30.90 31.21
C VAL A 37 -15.44 30.95 30.18
N SER A 38 -15.52 29.95 29.33
CA SER A 38 -16.68 29.60 28.50
C SER A 38 -16.59 28.12 28.13
N GLY A 39 -17.72 27.44 27.91
CA GLY A 39 -17.82 25.99 27.73
C GLY A 39 -17.11 25.35 26.52
N ASP A 40 -16.12 26.04 25.94
CA ASP A 40 -15.35 25.65 24.75
C ASP A 40 -13.92 25.20 25.15
N ILE A 41 -13.83 24.00 25.72
CA ILE A 41 -12.53 23.37 25.96
C ILE A 41 -12.08 22.72 24.65
N TRP A 42 -11.08 23.31 23.99
CA TRP A 42 -10.38 22.68 22.87
C TRP A 42 -9.81 21.32 23.31
N PRO A 43 -9.88 20.26 22.47
CA PRO A 43 -9.42 18.94 22.87
C PRO A 43 -7.94 18.93 23.28
N ARG A 44 -7.65 18.21 24.37
CA ARG A 44 -6.28 18.01 24.85
C ARG A 44 -5.47 17.26 23.79
N ASN A 45 -4.16 17.54 23.73
CA ASN A 45 -3.21 16.94 22.79
C ASN A 45 -3.53 17.21 21.30
N ILE A 46 -4.44 18.14 20.98
CA ILE A 46 -4.64 18.66 19.63
C ILE A 46 -3.98 20.04 19.56
N PRO A 47 -3.22 20.36 18.49
CA PRO A 47 -2.61 21.67 18.34
C PRO A 47 -3.65 22.80 18.36
N PRO A 48 -3.25 24.04 18.70
CA PRO A 48 -4.16 25.19 18.64
C PRO A 48 -4.90 25.28 17.30
N LEU A 49 -6.13 25.81 17.31
CA LEU A 49 -7.03 25.82 16.15
C LEU A 49 -6.36 26.34 14.86
N GLU A 50 -5.59 27.42 14.94
CA GLU A 50 -4.89 27.99 13.78
C GLU A 50 -3.88 27.02 13.16
N LEU A 51 -3.09 26.33 14.00
CA LEU A 51 -2.17 25.30 13.52
C LEU A 51 -2.94 24.10 12.97
N MET A 52 -4.02 23.67 13.62
CA MET A 52 -4.86 22.56 13.12
C MET A 52 -5.48 22.89 11.74
N ARG A 53 -5.96 24.12 11.54
CA ARG A 53 -6.48 24.61 10.24
C ARG A 53 -5.39 24.57 9.18
N HIS A 54 -4.18 25.06 9.50
CA HIS A 54 -3.04 25.01 8.59
C HIS A 54 -2.67 23.57 8.20
N LEU A 55 -2.62 22.65 9.16
CA LEU A 55 -2.30 21.24 8.91
C LEU A 55 -3.36 20.57 8.03
N ALA A 56 -4.65 20.86 8.26
CA ALA A 56 -5.73 20.36 7.41
C ALA A 56 -5.63 20.89 5.97
N GLU A 57 -5.41 22.20 5.80
CA GLU A 57 -5.20 22.80 4.48
C GLU A 57 -3.96 22.24 3.78
N THR A 58 -2.90 21.96 4.54
CA THR A 58 -1.69 21.32 4.01
C THR A 58 -2.04 19.95 3.42
N VAL A 59 -2.79 19.11 4.14
CA VAL A 59 -3.23 17.80 3.62
C VAL A 59 -4.09 17.94 2.37
N PHE A 60 -5.03 18.89 2.33
CA PHE A 60 -5.90 19.08 1.17
C PHE A 60 -5.15 19.53 -0.09
N HIS A 61 -4.06 20.28 0.05
CA HIS A 61 -3.25 20.74 -1.07
C HIS A 61 -2.15 19.75 -1.47
N ALA A 62 -1.51 19.10 -0.50
CA ALA A 62 -0.27 18.36 -0.72
C ALA A 62 -0.50 16.87 -1.02
N VAL A 63 -1.55 16.27 -0.47
CA VAL A 63 -1.74 14.81 -0.49
C VAL A 63 -2.70 14.43 -1.63
N PRO A 64 -2.29 13.58 -2.59
CA PRO A 64 -3.19 13.07 -3.62
C PRO A 64 -4.43 12.40 -3.01
N LEU A 65 -5.59 12.57 -3.64
CA LEU A 65 -6.88 12.02 -3.20
C LEU A 65 -7.38 12.48 -1.81
N SER A 66 -6.68 13.34 -1.08
CA SER A 66 -7.16 13.81 0.25
C SER A 66 -8.52 14.51 0.18
N THR A 67 -8.75 15.28 -0.89
CA THR A 67 -10.04 15.95 -1.16
C THR A 67 -11.13 15.01 -1.63
N ARG A 68 -10.80 13.76 -2.00
CA ARG A 68 -11.79 12.66 -2.20
C ARG A 68 -12.08 11.95 -0.89
N LEU A 69 -11.06 11.80 -0.05
CA LEU A 69 -11.14 11.13 1.23
C LEU A 69 -11.97 11.93 2.23
N ILE A 70 -11.77 13.26 2.25
CA ILE A 70 -12.42 14.20 3.16
C ILE A 70 -12.98 15.36 2.34
N HIS A 71 -14.28 15.62 2.48
CA HIS A 71 -14.92 16.75 1.82
C HIS A 71 -14.50 18.07 2.49
N ARG A 72 -13.53 18.78 1.90
CA ARG A 72 -12.87 19.97 2.47
C ARG A 72 -13.85 21.03 3.01
N PRO A 73 -14.88 21.50 2.27
CA PRO A 73 -15.79 22.53 2.78
C PRO A 73 -16.52 22.10 4.05
N MET A 74 -16.98 20.85 4.10
CA MET A 74 -17.68 20.31 5.27
C MET A 74 -16.72 20.15 6.46
N PHE A 75 -15.52 19.65 6.21
CA PHE A 75 -14.50 19.50 7.26
C PHE A 75 -14.12 20.85 7.87
N MET A 76 -13.81 21.85 7.04
CA MET A 76 -13.44 23.18 7.54
C MET A 76 -14.59 23.88 8.28
N ALA A 77 -15.83 23.67 7.85
CA ALA A 77 -17.02 24.16 8.57
C ALA A 77 -17.30 23.39 9.87
N SER A 78 -16.93 22.10 9.94
CA SER A 78 -17.06 21.31 11.17
C SER A 78 -16.02 21.69 12.23
N LEU A 79 -14.82 22.10 11.81
CA LEU A 79 -13.73 22.48 12.72
C LEU A 79 -14.01 23.78 13.49
N THR A 80 -14.97 24.60 13.04
CA THR A 80 -15.41 25.82 13.75
C THR A 80 -16.50 25.56 14.79
N LYS A 81 -16.97 24.30 14.91
CA LYS A 81 -17.99 23.93 15.91
C LYS A 81 -17.33 23.76 17.30
N PRO A 82 -18.11 23.93 18.39
CA PRO A 82 -17.66 23.56 19.73
C PRO A 82 -17.23 22.09 19.79
N TYR A 83 -16.15 21.78 20.53
CA TYR A 83 -15.58 20.43 20.63
C TYR A 83 -16.62 19.34 21.02
N ARG A 84 -17.57 19.68 21.90
CA ARG A 84 -18.62 18.75 22.36
C ARG A 84 -19.75 18.54 21.35
N SER A 85 -19.73 19.24 20.21
CA SER A 85 -20.72 19.10 19.16
C SER A 85 -20.59 17.73 18.48
N PRO A 86 -21.70 17.01 18.19
CA PRO A 86 -21.65 15.78 17.40
C PRO A 86 -21.16 16.00 15.96
N ASN A 87 -21.12 17.26 15.51
CA ASN A 87 -20.62 17.65 14.20
C ASN A 87 -19.17 18.17 14.24
N PHE A 88 -18.48 18.14 15.38
CA PHE A 88 -17.05 18.44 15.45
C PHE A 88 -16.25 17.23 14.92
N PRO A 89 -15.10 17.43 14.22
CA PRO A 89 -14.26 16.33 13.78
C PRO A 89 -13.78 15.46 14.95
N HIS A 90 -13.85 14.15 14.76
CA HIS A 90 -13.38 13.20 15.74
C HIS A 90 -11.87 13.37 15.98
N VAL A 91 -11.43 13.28 17.24
CA VAL A 91 -10.03 13.52 17.63
C VAL A 91 -9.03 12.60 16.93
N ASN A 92 -9.39 11.34 16.68
CA ASN A 92 -8.55 10.40 15.90
C ASN A 92 -8.28 10.91 14.48
N LEU A 93 -9.28 11.51 13.83
CA LEU A 93 -9.10 12.10 12.50
C LEU A 93 -8.16 13.31 12.56
N LEU A 94 -8.33 14.16 13.56
CA LEU A 94 -7.44 15.32 13.77
C LEU A 94 -5.99 14.88 14.02
N HIS A 95 -5.77 13.88 14.86
CA HIS A 95 -4.46 13.27 15.07
C HIS A 95 -3.86 12.68 13.78
N ALA A 96 -4.64 11.96 12.99
CA ALA A 96 -4.17 11.41 11.72
C ALA A 96 -3.78 12.53 10.71
N ILE A 97 -4.54 13.63 10.67
CA ILE A 97 -4.20 14.83 9.89
C ILE A 97 -2.89 15.43 10.40
N CYS A 98 -2.71 15.59 11.72
CA CYS A 98 -1.46 16.12 12.29
C CYS A 98 -0.25 15.28 11.90
N ALA A 99 -0.36 13.95 12.01
CA ALA A 99 0.72 13.02 11.66
C ALA A 99 1.09 13.08 10.17
N LEU A 100 0.10 13.14 9.27
CA LEU A 100 0.38 13.18 7.83
C LEU A 100 0.89 14.57 7.39
N ALA A 101 0.25 15.64 7.87
CA ALA A 101 0.57 17.02 7.49
C ALA A 101 2.01 17.41 7.84
N SER A 102 2.58 16.84 8.91
CA SER A 102 3.95 17.11 9.34
C SER A 102 5.00 16.74 8.27
N LEU A 103 4.67 15.87 7.32
CA LEU A 103 5.57 15.52 6.20
C LEU A 103 5.68 16.63 5.15
N TYR A 104 4.71 17.55 5.12
CA TYR A 104 4.52 18.52 4.04
C TYR A 104 4.63 19.97 4.50
N THR A 105 4.49 20.24 5.79
CA THR A 105 4.54 21.58 6.35
C THR A 105 5.94 21.92 6.86
N PRO A 106 6.49 23.11 6.53
CA PRO A 106 7.76 23.55 7.10
C PRO A 106 7.63 24.02 8.56
N ILE A 107 6.40 24.18 9.07
CA ILE A 107 6.14 24.66 10.45
C ILE A 107 6.57 23.60 11.48
N ILE A 108 6.40 22.32 11.17
CA ILE A 108 6.81 21.23 12.04
C ILE A 108 8.20 20.79 11.58
N THR A 109 9.22 21.20 12.32
CA THR A 109 10.63 21.00 11.97
C THR A 109 11.24 19.77 12.63
N ASP A 110 10.43 18.81 13.05
CA ASP A 110 10.95 17.61 13.71
C ASP A 110 11.99 16.93 12.81
N LEU A 111 13.11 16.55 13.42
CA LEU A 111 14.21 15.87 12.73
C LEU A 111 13.65 14.63 12.04
N ASN A 112 13.59 14.64 10.72
CA ASN A 112 13.18 13.47 9.94
C ASN A 112 14.19 12.35 10.26
N PRO A 113 13.82 11.26 10.98
CA PRO A 113 14.76 10.24 11.42
C PRO A 113 15.35 9.43 10.26
N VAL A 114 14.85 9.70 9.04
CA VAL A 114 15.40 9.27 7.76
C VAL A 114 16.91 9.48 7.68
N HIS A 115 17.48 10.46 8.40
CA HIS A 115 18.93 10.68 8.45
C HIS A 115 19.62 10.23 9.75
N THR A 116 18.91 9.96 10.84
CA THR A 116 19.51 9.80 12.17
C THR A 116 19.47 8.38 12.74
N ASN A 117 18.71 7.46 12.15
CA ASN A 117 18.56 6.11 12.72
C ASN A 117 19.16 4.99 11.84
N ALA A 118 20.42 4.64 12.12
CA ALA A 118 21.13 3.52 11.49
C ALA A 118 20.42 2.17 11.66
N ALA A 119 19.75 1.94 12.80
CA ALA A 119 18.98 0.71 13.04
C ALA A 119 17.69 0.66 12.21
N LEU A 120 17.07 1.82 11.93
CA LEU A 120 15.97 1.91 10.98
C LEU A 120 16.45 1.55 9.57
N HIS A 121 17.64 1.96 9.15
CA HIS A 121 18.21 1.58 7.85
C HIS A 121 18.39 0.07 7.65
N GLU A 122 18.86 -0.63 8.68
CA GLU A 122 19.08 -2.09 8.64
C GLU A 122 17.77 -2.88 8.72
N ALA A 123 16.83 -2.47 9.58
CA ALA A 123 15.52 -3.11 9.71
C ALA A 123 14.64 -2.91 8.46
N VAL A 124 14.73 -1.73 7.84
CA VAL A 124 13.99 -1.34 6.63
C VAL A 124 14.42 -2.16 5.42
N ALA A 125 15.70 -2.50 5.30
CA ALA A 125 16.22 -3.41 4.27
C ALA A 125 15.65 -4.83 4.41
N ALA A 126 15.56 -5.35 5.64
CA ALA A 126 15.15 -6.74 5.89
C ALA A 126 13.67 -7.04 5.56
N THR A 127 12.77 -6.05 5.59
CA THR A 127 11.30 -6.30 5.56
C THR A 127 10.63 -6.36 4.18
N MET A 128 11.33 -6.07 3.07
CA MET A 128 10.84 -6.41 1.70
C MET A 128 11.44 -7.73 1.20
N SER A 129 12.06 -8.54 2.07
CA SER A 129 12.33 -9.95 1.77
C SER A 129 11.04 -10.78 1.72
N ALA A 130 10.03 -10.28 1.03
CA ALA A 130 8.93 -11.05 0.49
C ALA A 130 9.46 -11.88 -0.70
N GLY A 131 10.25 -12.91 -0.40
CA GLY A 131 10.10 -14.19 -1.09
C GLY A 131 11.11 -14.63 -2.15
N VAL A 132 12.14 -13.88 -2.55
CA VAL A 132 13.11 -14.41 -3.56
C VAL A 132 14.59 -14.30 -3.16
N VAL A 133 15.06 -13.22 -2.52
CA VAL A 133 16.52 -12.97 -2.51
C VAL A 133 17.23 -13.25 -1.18
N ASN A 134 16.55 -13.40 -0.03
CA ASN A 134 17.29 -13.68 1.20
C ASN A 134 16.49 -14.47 2.25
N ARG A 135 16.73 -15.79 2.31
CA ARG A 135 16.60 -16.58 3.57
C ARG A 135 17.94 -16.60 4.32
N GLY A 136 18.71 -15.51 4.23
CA GLY A 136 19.92 -15.35 5.02
C GLY A 136 19.56 -15.30 6.50
N SER A 137 20.35 -16.02 7.30
CA SER A 137 20.30 -16.02 8.76
C SER A 137 20.68 -14.63 9.28
N HIS A 138 19.76 -13.66 9.22
CA HIS A 138 19.90 -12.47 10.04
C HIS A 138 19.75 -12.91 11.49
N SER A 139 20.80 -12.71 12.29
CA SER A 139 20.70 -12.82 13.75
C SER A 139 19.69 -11.79 14.21
N MET A 140 18.43 -12.17 14.29
CA MET A 140 17.42 -11.40 15.02
C MET A 140 17.97 -11.35 16.44
N GLY A 141 18.62 -10.24 16.81
CA GLY A 141 19.21 -10.08 18.14
C GLY A 141 18.19 -10.51 19.17
N THR A 142 18.63 -11.15 20.27
CA THR A 142 17.74 -11.73 21.28
C THR A 142 16.73 -10.69 21.79
N ARG A 143 15.55 -10.63 21.15
CA ARG A 143 14.42 -9.81 21.58
C ARG A 143 13.67 -10.63 22.62
N TYR A 144 13.82 -10.25 23.88
CA TYR A 144 13.02 -10.83 24.94
C TYR A 144 11.58 -10.32 24.84
N PRO A 145 10.57 -11.15 25.15
CA PRO A 145 9.21 -10.65 25.29
C PRO A 145 9.19 -9.53 26.35
N PRO A 146 8.51 -8.40 26.08
CA PRO A 146 8.42 -7.31 27.04
C PRO A 146 7.79 -7.84 28.32
N ARG A 147 8.46 -7.62 29.46
CA ARG A 147 8.00 -8.09 30.78
C ARG A 147 7.26 -6.99 31.53
N ARG A 148 7.47 -5.73 31.14
CA ARG A 148 6.81 -4.54 31.70
C ARG A 148 6.38 -3.60 30.58
N MET A 149 5.49 -2.66 30.89
CA MET A 149 4.96 -1.72 29.91
C MET A 149 6.04 -0.78 29.38
N GLU A 150 7.06 -0.49 30.20
CA GLU A 150 8.22 0.32 29.83
C GLU A 150 9.13 -0.40 28.82
N ASP A 151 9.12 -1.73 28.79
CA ASP A 151 9.90 -2.54 27.82
C ASP A 151 9.33 -2.41 26.40
N LEU A 152 8.09 -1.90 26.25
CA LEU A 152 7.51 -1.54 24.95
C LEU A 152 8.08 -0.22 24.41
N ASN A 153 8.80 0.56 25.24
CA ASN A 153 9.26 1.91 24.92
C ASN A 153 10.69 1.97 24.36
N VAL A 154 11.34 0.83 24.12
CA VAL A 154 12.78 0.75 23.80
C VAL A 154 13.16 1.42 22.47
N ASP A 155 12.21 1.62 21.55
CA ASP A 155 12.41 2.25 20.24
C ASP A 155 11.53 3.52 20.02
N GLN A 156 11.18 4.27 21.08
CA GLN A 156 10.26 5.40 20.93
C GLN A 156 10.81 6.53 20.04
N GLU A 157 10.21 6.71 18.87
CA GLU A 157 10.24 7.99 18.15
C GLU A 157 9.44 9.03 18.96
N TYR A 158 10.12 10.13 19.32
CA TYR A 158 9.60 11.25 20.12
C TYR A 158 9.26 12.49 19.26
N ASP A 159 8.88 12.28 18.00
CA ASP A 159 8.45 13.38 17.12
C ASP A 159 6.92 13.61 17.19
N PHE A 160 6.50 14.84 16.88
CA PHE A 160 5.11 15.30 16.83
C PHE A 160 4.24 14.31 16.04
N ALA A 161 4.73 13.92 14.87
CA ALA A 161 4.02 13.04 13.95
C ALA A 161 3.76 11.65 14.57
N SER A 162 4.78 11.08 15.21
CA SER A 162 4.70 9.77 15.85
C SER A 162 3.78 9.78 17.06
N PHE A 163 3.80 10.84 17.86
CA PHE A 163 2.84 10.98 18.97
C PHE A 163 1.40 11.03 18.47
N HIS A 164 1.14 11.83 17.43
CA HIS A 164 -0.19 11.91 16.84
C HIS A 164 -0.65 10.59 16.21
N ALA A 165 0.24 9.87 15.50
CA ALA A 165 -0.07 8.55 14.99
C ALA A 165 -0.36 7.54 16.12
N LYS A 166 0.39 7.58 17.23
CA LYS A 166 0.18 6.73 18.42
C LYS A 166 -1.14 7.04 19.13
N TRP A 167 -1.50 8.31 19.31
CA TRP A 167 -2.78 8.70 19.91
C TRP A 167 -3.97 8.29 19.03
N CYS A 168 -3.86 8.46 17.72
CA CYS A 168 -4.85 7.94 16.77
C CYS A 168 -5.02 6.42 16.95
N TYR A 169 -3.91 5.67 16.97
CA TYR A 169 -3.93 4.21 17.16
C TYR A 169 -4.59 3.79 18.48
N ALA A 170 -4.28 4.48 19.58
CA ALA A 170 -4.84 4.15 20.89
C ALA A 170 -6.35 4.44 20.98
N GLY A 171 -6.83 5.52 20.37
CA GLY A 171 -8.24 5.90 20.39
C GLY A 171 -9.12 5.13 19.41
N LEU A 172 -8.54 4.60 18.33
CA LEU A 172 -9.28 4.02 17.23
C LEU A 172 -10.08 2.75 17.59
N PRO A 173 -9.50 1.71 18.25
CA PRO A 173 -10.28 0.54 18.65
C PRO A 173 -11.44 0.88 19.58
N ILE A 174 -11.26 1.87 20.46
CA ILE A 174 -12.28 2.31 21.41
C ILE A 174 -13.44 2.97 20.66
N ALA A 175 -13.14 3.87 19.72
CA ALA A 175 -14.16 4.56 18.93
C ALA A 175 -14.94 3.59 18.03
N VAL A 176 -14.24 2.65 17.37
CA VAL A 176 -14.87 1.62 16.52
C VAL A 176 -15.76 0.70 17.33
N ALA A 177 -15.33 0.27 18.53
CA ALA A 177 -16.14 -0.59 19.40
C ALA A 177 -17.43 0.08 19.91
N ARG A 178 -17.55 1.40 19.76
CA ARG A 178 -18.72 2.21 20.14
C ARG A 178 -19.49 2.74 18.94
N ASP A 179 -19.15 2.31 17.73
CA ASP A 179 -19.70 2.81 16.47
C ASP A 179 -19.57 4.34 16.31
N GLU A 180 -18.55 4.95 16.93
CA GLU A 180 -18.35 6.40 16.95
C GLU A 180 -17.69 6.90 15.65
N ALA A 181 -18.44 7.67 14.86
CA ALA A 181 -17.94 8.37 13.67
C ALA A 181 -17.13 7.45 12.72
N VAL A 182 -17.64 6.25 12.43
CA VAL A 182 -16.94 5.17 11.68
C VAL A 182 -16.27 5.66 10.39
N VAL A 183 -16.94 6.54 9.64
CA VAL A 183 -16.41 7.17 8.42
C VAL A 183 -15.10 7.91 8.69
N GLN A 184 -15.05 8.68 9.78
CA GLN A 184 -13.86 9.42 10.20
C GLN A 184 -12.77 8.48 10.74
N GLN A 185 -13.14 7.35 11.35
CA GLN A 185 -12.18 6.32 11.76
C GLN A 185 -11.51 5.69 10.53
N LEU A 186 -12.27 5.40 9.47
CA LEU A 186 -11.73 4.92 8.19
C LEU A 186 -10.82 5.95 7.53
N GLN A 187 -11.23 7.22 7.50
CA GLN A 187 -10.39 8.32 7.03
C GLN A 187 -9.07 8.40 7.82
N ALA A 188 -9.14 8.30 9.14
CA ALA A 188 -7.96 8.28 10.00
C ALA A 188 -7.03 7.09 9.68
N CYS A 189 -7.57 5.88 9.48
CA CYS A 189 -6.78 4.71 9.09
C CYS A 189 -6.03 4.92 7.76
N ILE A 190 -6.71 5.50 6.76
CA ILE A 190 -6.11 5.76 5.44
C ILE A 190 -4.99 6.81 5.56
N LEU A 191 -5.23 7.92 6.27
CA LEU A 191 -4.20 8.94 6.51
C LEU A 191 -3.00 8.36 7.27
N CYS A 192 -3.22 7.54 8.29
CA CYS A 192 -2.15 6.86 9.02
C CYS A 192 -1.41 5.83 8.15
N THR A 193 -2.10 5.17 7.21
CA THR A 193 -1.45 4.29 6.22
C THR A 193 -0.52 5.09 5.31
N TRP A 194 -0.98 6.22 4.77
CA TRP A 194 -0.14 7.10 3.95
C TRP A 194 1.06 7.64 4.74
N TYR A 195 0.85 8.07 5.99
CA TYR A 195 1.94 8.54 6.86
C TYR A 195 2.98 7.44 7.11
N THR A 196 2.55 6.26 7.57
CA THR A 196 3.47 5.15 7.89
C THR A 196 4.17 4.61 6.64
N HIS A 197 3.47 4.56 5.49
CA HIS A 197 4.08 4.23 4.21
C HIS A 197 5.17 5.24 3.85
N SER A 198 4.87 6.54 3.91
CA SER A 198 5.83 7.62 3.62
C SER A 198 7.07 7.56 4.51
N ARG A 199 6.91 7.12 5.76
CA ARG A 199 8.00 6.89 6.72
C ARG A 199 8.78 5.59 6.47
N GLY A 200 8.42 4.81 5.46
CA GLY A 200 9.05 3.53 5.13
C GLY A 200 8.65 2.37 6.07
N LYS A 201 7.64 2.56 6.93
CA LYS A 201 7.19 1.57 7.93
C LYS A 201 6.13 0.63 7.34
N LEU A 202 6.53 -0.24 6.42
CA LEU A 202 5.60 -1.06 5.62
C LEU A 202 4.71 -2.01 6.42
N ILE A 203 5.24 -2.64 7.47
CA ILE A 203 4.42 -3.52 8.34
C ILE A 203 3.34 -2.71 9.06
N GLN A 204 3.66 -1.50 9.52
CA GLN A 204 2.68 -0.63 10.15
C GLN A 204 1.65 -0.14 9.13
N ALA A 205 2.08 0.24 7.93
CA ALA A 205 1.20 0.63 6.83
C ALA A 205 0.21 -0.50 6.47
N ALA A 206 0.70 -1.74 6.36
CA ALA A 206 -0.16 -2.91 6.15
C ALA A 206 -1.11 -3.13 7.32
N GLY A 207 -0.65 -2.97 8.57
CA GLY A 207 -1.50 -3.06 9.76
C GLY A 207 -2.68 -2.06 9.70
N TRP A 208 -2.41 -0.80 9.37
CA TRP A 208 -3.44 0.23 9.21
C TRP A 208 -4.40 -0.05 8.05
N SER A 209 -3.87 -0.45 6.89
CA SER A 209 -4.66 -0.83 5.71
C SER A 209 -5.61 -1.99 6.03
N ASN A 210 -5.09 -3.05 6.66
CA ASN A 210 -5.86 -4.23 7.03
C ASN A 210 -6.95 -3.90 8.06
N PHE A 211 -6.65 -3.01 9.01
CA PHE A 211 -7.64 -2.55 9.98
C PHE A 211 -8.78 -1.79 9.29
N ALA A 212 -8.46 -0.93 8.31
CA ALA A 212 -9.47 -0.25 7.49
C ALA A 212 -10.37 -1.25 6.75
N PHE A 213 -9.82 -2.31 6.16
CA PHE A 213 -10.62 -3.35 5.49
C PHE A 213 -11.57 -4.09 6.43
N ARG A 214 -11.13 -4.38 7.65
CA ARG A 214 -11.97 -5.03 8.65
C ARG A 214 -13.15 -4.15 9.05
N ILE A 215 -12.93 -2.85 9.23
CA ILE A 215 -14.01 -1.90 9.48
C ILE A 215 -14.92 -1.83 8.25
N LEU A 216 -14.43 -1.44 7.08
CA LEU A 216 -15.29 -1.20 5.91
C LEU A 216 -16.13 -2.42 5.50
N SER A 217 -15.60 -3.63 5.65
CA SER A 217 -16.33 -4.87 5.32
C SER A 217 -17.44 -5.15 6.31
N SER A 218 -17.18 -4.96 7.61
CA SER A 218 -18.18 -5.14 8.68
C SER A 218 -19.32 -4.12 8.58
N PHE A 219 -19.02 -2.94 8.02
CA PHE A 219 -19.99 -1.89 7.76
C PHE A 219 -20.62 -1.96 6.35
N GLY A 220 -20.26 -2.95 5.52
CA GLY A 220 -20.87 -3.13 4.20
C GLY A 220 -20.50 -2.07 3.15
N ILE A 221 -19.42 -1.31 3.37
CA ILE A 221 -18.98 -0.23 2.47
C ILE A 221 -18.41 -0.80 1.16
N ASN A 222 -18.00 -2.06 1.16
CA ASN A 222 -17.62 -2.79 -0.06
C ASN A 222 -18.82 -3.15 -0.96
N ALA A 223 -20.05 -3.02 -0.44
CA ALA A 223 -21.27 -3.35 -1.17
C ALA A 223 -21.97 -2.09 -1.71
N SER A 224 -22.62 -2.23 -2.87
CA SER A 224 -23.52 -1.21 -3.40
C SER A 224 -24.99 -1.55 -3.12
N PRO A 225 -25.90 -0.56 -3.15
CA PRO A 225 -27.33 -0.82 -3.03
C PRO A 225 -27.82 -1.88 -4.03
N GLY A 226 -28.59 -2.84 -3.53
CA GLY A 226 -29.12 -3.97 -4.30
C GLY A 226 -28.18 -5.16 -4.47
N MET A 227 -26.91 -5.06 -4.03
CA MET A 227 -25.94 -6.16 -4.07
C MET A 227 -25.81 -6.83 -2.70
N THR A 228 -26.95 -7.16 -2.10
CA THR A 228 -27.02 -7.75 -0.77
C THR A 228 -26.85 -9.27 -0.86
N PRO A 229 -26.21 -9.92 0.13
CA PRO A 229 -26.08 -11.37 0.12
C PRO A 229 -27.47 -12.04 0.11
N LEU A 230 -27.54 -13.24 -0.48
CA LEU A 230 -28.73 -14.09 -0.43
C LEU A 230 -28.91 -14.59 1.01
N SER A 231 -29.67 -13.84 1.79
CA SER A 231 -29.91 -14.12 3.21
C SER A 231 -31.36 -13.89 3.57
N ARG A 232 -31.87 -14.72 4.49
CA ARG A 232 -33.17 -14.48 5.14
C ARG A 232 -33.08 -13.39 6.20
N ILE A 233 -31.86 -13.07 6.64
CA ILE A 233 -31.61 -11.97 7.57
C ILE A 233 -31.69 -10.66 6.78
N PRO A 234 -32.52 -9.70 7.19
CA PRO A 234 -32.62 -8.41 6.53
C PRO A 234 -31.26 -7.69 6.46
N THR A 235 -30.99 -7.00 5.36
CA THR A 235 -29.68 -6.36 5.07
C THR A 235 -29.20 -5.43 6.16
N GLN A 236 -30.11 -4.71 6.83
CA GLN A 236 -29.79 -3.81 7.95
C GLN A 236 -29.24 -4.52 9.19
N PHE A 237 -29.37 -5.84 9.28
CA PHE A 237 -28.75 -6.66 10.33
C PHE A 237 -27.44 -7.32 9.87
N LEU A 238 -27.10 -7.23 8.58
CA LEU A 238 -25.87 -7.77 8.02
C LEU A 238 -24.77 -6.71 7.93
N PHE A 239 -25.14 -5.43 7.85
CA PHE A 239 -24.23 -4.31 7.76
C PHE A 239 -24.59 -3.24 8.79
N ALA A 240 -23.58 -2.71 9.48
CA ALA A 240 -23.76 -1.74 10.55
C ALA A 240 -23.79 -0.27 10.09
N ILE A 241 -23.60 0.03 8.79
CA ILE A 241 -23.54 1.43 8.34
C ILE A 241 -24.92 2.08 8.33
N PRO A 242 -25.07 3.28 8.93
CA PRO A 242 -26.30 4.05 8.80
C PRO A 242 -26.50 4.51 7.34
N PRO A 243 -27.75 4.76 6.92
CA PRO A 243 -28.02 5.39 5.63
C PRO A 243 -27.31 6.75 5.54
N ALA A 244 -26.71 7.03 4.39
CA ALA A 244 -26.08 8.33 4.13
C ALA A 244 -27.12 9.46 4.22
N LYS A 245 -26.75 10.57 4.88
CA LYS A 245 -27.63 11.73 5.10
C LYS A 245 -27.65 12.70 3.92
N SER A 246 -26.69 12.58 3.01
CA SER A 246 -26.54 13.45 1.84
C SER A 246 -25.85 12.74 0.69
N ALA A 247 -25.93 13.31 -0.52
CA ALA A 247 -25.21 12.82 -1.69
C ALA A 247 -23.68 12.82 -1.46
N ILE A 248 -23.16 13.84 -0.78
CA ILE A 248 -21.74 13.94 -0.42
C ILE A 248 -21.36 12.78 0.53
N GLU A 249 -22.18 12.49 1.54
CA GLU A 249 -21.90 11.39 2.46
C GLU A 249 -21.97 10.03 1.77
N SER A 250 -22.94 9.83 0.88
CA SER A 250 -23.01 8.60 0.07
C SER A 250 -21.72 8.43 -0.72
N GLU A 251 -21.31 9.46 -1.45
CA GLU A 251 -20.12 9.41 -2.30
C GLU A 251 -18.82 9.31 -1.48
N LEU A 252 -18.78 9.83 -0.25
CA LEU A 252 -17.68 9.60 0.68
C LEU A 252 -17.50 8.11 0.98
N TYR A 253 -18.59 7.34 1.13
CA TYR A 253 -18.50 5.88 1.36
C TYR A 253 -17.86 5.20 0.14
N GLN A 254 -18.28 5.58 -1.07
CA GLN A 254 -17.69 5.09 -2.31
C GLN A 254 -16.19 5.46 -2.41
N ASN A 255 -15.84 6.73 -2.19
CA ASN A 255 -14.47 7.20 -2.25
C ASN A 255 -13.57 6.49 -1.24
N ILE A 256 -14.02 6.36 0.02
CA ILE A 256 -13.27 5.67 1.08
C ILE A 256 -12.98 4.23 0.66
N PHE A 257 -13.99 3.49 0.20
CA PHE A 257 -13.79 2.13 -0.28
C PHE A 257 -12.74 2.06 -1.39
N TRP A 258 -12.88 2.88 -2.43
CA TRP A 258 -11.98 2.83 -3.59
C TRP A 258 -10.57 3.32 -3.29
N ILE A 259 -10.41 4.28 -2.38
CA ILE A 259 -9.09 4.70 -1.90
C ILE A 259 -8.44 3.54 -1.15
N THR A 260 -9.13 2.90 -0.19
CA THR A 260 -8.57 1.75 0.54
C THR A 260 -8.24 0.58 -0.39
N TYR A 261 -9.17 0.25 -1.29
CA TYR A 261 -9.03 -0.81 -2.30
C TYR A 261 -7.79 -0.63 -3.18
N SER A 262 -7.62 0.59 -3.72
CA SER A 262 -6.55 0.89 -4.68
C SER A 262 -5.21 1.03 -3.96
N MET A 263 -5.19 1.69 -2.80
CA MET A 263 -4.02 1.86 -1.96
C MET A 263 -3.39 0.50 -1.61
N GLU A 264 -4.16 -0.46 -1.09
CA GLU A 264 -3.63 -1.79 -0.76
C GLU A 264 -3.03 -2.49 -1.98
N ARG A 265 -3.74 -2.48 -3.11
CA ARG A 265 -3.26 -3.13 -4.34
C ARG A 265 -1.93 -2.58 -4.81
N VAL A 266 -1.70 -1.28 -4.66
CA VAL A 266 -0.43 -0.64 -4.99
C VAL A 266 0.64 -0.97 -3.95
N LEU A 267 0.33 -0.81 -2.66
CA LEU A 267 1.27 -1.03 -1.56
C LEU A 267 1.76 -2.48 -1.48
N ASP A 268 0.88 -3.43 -1.78
CA ASP A 268 1.18 -4.85 -1.67
C ASP A 268 1.65 -5.48 -2.98
N ALA A 269 1.64 -4.77 -4.10
CA ALA A 269 1.97 -5.36 -5.39
C ALA A 269 3.36 -6.00 -5.47
N SER A 270 4.34 -5.51 -4.69
CA SER A 270 5.72 -6.01 -4.68
C SER A 270 6.01 -7.01 -3.56
N ASN A 271 4.99 -7.49 -2.83
CA ASN A 271 5.16 -8.43 -1.74
C ASN A 271 4.29 -9.69 -1.89
N VAL A 272 4.46 -10.65 -0.99
CA VAL A 272 3.73 -11.93 -0.99
C VAL A 272 2.47 -11.92 -0.14
N TRP A 273 2.13 -10.79 0.50
CA TRP A 273 0.97 -10.72 1.37
C TRP A 273 -0.33 -10.84 0.55
N PRO A 274 -1.33 -11.58 1.05
CA PRO A 274 -2.62 -11.66 0.39
C PRO A 274 -3.35 -10.31 0.48
N LEU A 275 -4.09 -9.97 -0.57
CA LEU A 275 -5.01 -8.83 -0.55
C LEU A 275 -6.15 -9.10 0.44
N SER A 276 -6.59 -8.09 1.19
CA SER A 276 -7.60 -8.23 2.26
C SER A 276 -9.00 -8.50 1.73
N ILE A 277 -9.32 -8.03 0.52
CA ILE A 277 -10.60 -8.24 -0.14
C ILE A 277 -10.40 -8.75 -1.57
N ALA A 278 -11.13 -9.81 -1.93
CA ALA A 278 -11.15 -10.33 -3.27
C ALA A 278 -12.04 -9.46 -4.19
N ASP A 279 -11.74 -9.41 -5.49
CA ASP A 279 -12.51 -8.61 -6.44
C ASP A 279 -13.98 -9.08 -6.51
N GLU A 280 -14.23 -10.37 -6.24
CA GLU A 280 -15.56 -10.99 -6.21
C GLU A 280 -16.43 -10.48 -5.06
N ASP A 281 -15.81 -10.04 -3.96
CA ASP A 281 -16.50 -9.48 -2.78
C ASP A 281 -16.73 -7.96 -2.89
N CYS A 282 -16.32 -7.37 -4.02
CA CYS A 282 -16.38 -5.94 -4.28
C CYS A 282 -17.54 -5.62 -5.22
N SER A 283 -18.67 -5.18 -4.67
CA SER A 283 -19.83 -4.78 -5.48
C SER A 283 -20.08 -3.27 -5.52
N GLN A 284 -19.22 -2.48 -4.87
CA GLN A 284 -19.32 -1.03 -4.83
C GLN A 284 -19.30 -0.39 -6.23
N MET A 285 -20.01 0.73 -6.40
CA MET A 285 -20.03 1.51 -7.64
C MET A 285 -18.78 2.36 -7.74
N MET A 286 -18.17 2.43 -8.94
CA MET A 286 -17.07 3.34 -9.26
C MET A 286 -17.43 4.78 -8.90
N PRO A 287 -16.47 5.58 -8.39
CA PRO A 287 -16.74 6.91 -7.87
C PRO A 287 -17.26 7.85 -8.97
N CYS A 288 -17.98 8.89 -8.58
CA CYS A 288 -18.34 9.97 -9.48
C CYS A 288 -17.13 10.85 -9.80
N ARG A 289 -17.32 11.84 -10.67
CA ARG A 289 -16.24 12.78 -10.97
C ARG A 289 -15.94 13.68 -9.79
N LYS A 290 -14.70 14.15 -9.66
CA LYS A 290 -14.30 15.04 -8.57
C LYS A 290 -15.19 16.28 -8.47
N SER A 291 -15.49 16.91 -9.61
CA SER A 291 -16.37 18.07 -9.67
C SER A 291 -17.76 17.75 -9.11
N ASP A 292 -18.34 16.63 -9.50
CA ASP A 292 -19.69 16.24 -9.08
C ASP A 292 -19.74 15.97 -7.58
N PHE A 293 -18.69 15.35 -7.03
CA PHE A 293 -18.50 15.14 -5.60
C PHE A 293 -18.42 16.48 -4.83
N GLU A 294 -17.58 17.41 -5.29
CA GLU A 294 -17.38 18.72 -4.65
C GLU A 294 -18.63 19.60 -4.68
N PHE A 295 -19.44 19.51 -5.74
CA PHE A 295 -20.73 20.19 -5.83
C PHE A 295 -21.86 19.48 -5.08
N GLY A 296 -21.64 18.26 -4.59
CA GLY A 296 -22.67 17.45 -3.94
C GLY A 296 -23.80 17.04 -4.90
N ALA A 297 -23.48 16.81 -6.18
CA ALA A 297 -24.45 16.46 -7.19
C ALA A 297 -25.11 15.10 -6.89
N ILE A 298 -26.45 15.04 -7.04
CA ILE A 298 -27.19 13.79 -6.97
C ILE A 298 -27.11 13.14 -8.35
N LEU A 299 -26.29 12.10 -8.49
CA LEU A 299 -26.14 11.36 -9.73
C LEU A 299 -26.96 10.08 -9.71
N PRO A 300 -27.66 9.73 -10.80
CA PRO A 300 -28.32 8.45 -10.90
C PRO A 300 -27.29 7.31 -10.89
N ASN A 301 -27.69 6.16 -10.34
CA ASN A 301 -26.86 4.96 -10.36
C ASN A 301 -26.72 4.37 -11.77
N GLU A 302 -27.68 4.67 -12.66
CA GLU A 302 -27.68 4.22 -14.05
C GLU A 302 -26.43 4.71 -14.79
N GLY A 303 -25.69 3.77 -15.37
CA GLY A 303 -24.45 4.06 -16.11
C GLY A 303 -23.17 4.13 -15.26
N ARG A 304 -23.25 4.09 -13.92
CA ARG A 304 -22.06 3.92 -13.07
C ARG A 304 -21.53 2.50 -13.18
N GLN A 305 -20.25 2.36 -13.47
CA GLN A 305 -19.59 1.07 -13.58
C GLN A 305 -19.31 0.46 -12.19
N ARG A 306 -19.13 -0.85 -12.16
CA ARG A 306 -18.61 -1.68 -11.05
C ARG A 306 -17.47 -2.54 -11.59
N LEU A 307 -16.72 -3.22 -10.73
CA LEU A 307 -15.61 -4.09 -11.18
C LEU A 307 -16.05 -5.23 -12.10
N PHE A 308 -17.28 -5.72 -11.94
CA PHE A 308 -17.86 -6.75 -12.80
C PHE A 308 -18.68 -6.19 -13.96
N SER A 309 -18.73 -4.85 -14.15
CA SER A 309 -19.38 -4.28 -15.33
C SER A 309 -18.68 -4.76 -16.60
N HIS A 310 -19.48 -5.11 -17.60
CA HIS A 310 -18.94 -5.56 -18.89
C HIS A 310 -18.00 -4.50 -19.49
N GLY A 311 -16.80 -4.93 -19.88
CA GLY A 311 -15.80 -4.05 -20.46
C GLY A 311 -15.32 -2.92 -19.54
N VAL A 312 -15.39 -3.06 -18.21
CA VAL A 312 -15.00 -1.98 -17.28
C VAL A 312 -13.58 -1.44 -17.53
N PHE A 313 -12.64 -2.27 -17.97
CA PHE A 313 -11.26 -1.86 -18.26
C PHE A 313 -11.08 -1.26 -19.65
N LEU A 314 -12.05 -1.40 -20.56
CA LEU A 314 -11.91 -0.99 -21.96
C LEU A 314 -12.90 0.12 -22.33
N SER A 315 -14.00 0.24 -21.60
CA SER A 315 -15.01 1.28 -21.77
C SER A 315 -14.88 2.32 -20.67
N HIS A 316 -14.63 3.57 -21.09
CA HIS A 316 -14.43 4.72 -20.21
C HIS A 316 -15.47 5.80 -20.53
N PRO A 317 -16.70 5.69 -19.97
CA PRO A 317 -17.75 6.66 -20.26
C PRO A 317 -17.31 8.06 -19.84
N ARG A 318 -17.33 9.01 -20.77
CA ARG A 318 -16.89 10.40 -20.51
C ARG A 318 -17.54 10.96 -19.26
N ARG A 319 -18.85 10.73 -19.06
CA ARG A 319 -19.61 11.30 -17.94
C ARG A 319 -19.16 10.85 -16.55
N THR A 320 -18.50 9.71 -16.42
CA THR A 320 -18.13 9.10 -15.14
C THR A 320 -16.64 8.80 -15.04
N THR A 321 -15.84 9.19 -16.04
CA THR A 321 -14.40 8.94 -16.05
C THR A 321 -13.66 10.21 -15.63
N ASP A 322 -12.72 10.03 -14.71
CA ASP A 322 -11.63 10.94 -14.41
C ASP A 322 -10.39 10.16 -13.96
N SER A 323 -9.34 10.87 -13.56
CA SER A 323 -8.07 10.30 -13.11
C SER A 323 -8.23 9.27 -12.00
N PHE A 324 -9.17 9.47 -11.06
CA PHE A 324 -9.37 8.53 -9.96
C PHE A 324 -10.05 7.24 -10.44
N ALA A 325 -11.04 7.34 -11.34
CA ALA A 325 -11.65 6.17 -11.96
C ALA A 325 -10.64 5.33 -12.76
N LEU A 326 -9.72 5.98 -13.49
CA LEU A 326 -8.64 5.29 -14.21
C LEU A 326 -7.62 4.65 -13.26
N TYR A 327 -7.25 5.34 -12.19
CA TYR A 327 -6.38 4.82 -11.15
C TYR A 327 -6.93 3.55 -10.50
N ILE A 328 -8.22 3.52 -10.15
CA ILE A 328 -8.89 2.33 -9.59
C ILE A 328 -8.82 1.15 -10.56
N LYS A 329 -9.12 1.38 -11.85
CA LYS A 329 -9.07 0.33 -12.88
C LYS A 329 -7.64 -0.21 -13.03
N ALA A 330 -6.64 0.66 -13.07
CA ALA A 330 -5.24 0.27 -13.15
C ALA A 330 -4.78 -0.52 -11.90
N ALA A 331 -5.16 -0.07 -10.70
CA ALA A 331 -4.87 -0.77 -9.45
C ALA A 331 -5.58 -2.14 -9.37
N SER A 332 -6.80 -2.27 -9.88
CA SER A 332 -7.50 -3.56 -9.98
C SER A 332 -6.78 -4.53 -10.92
N LEU A 333 -6.30 -4.08 -12.09
CA LEU A 333 -5.50 -4.93 -12.99
C LEU A 333 -4.23 -5.43 -12.31
N LEU A 334 -3.54 -4.55 -11.58
CA LEU A 334 -2.37 -4.92 -10.79
C LEU A 334 -2.69 -5.97 -9.71
N GLY A 335 -3.80 -5.79 -8.99
CA GLY A 335 -4.26 -6.75 -7.99
C GLY A 335 -4.59 -8.13 -8.57
N ARG A 336 -5.14 -8.18 -9.80
CA ARG A 336 -5.41 -9.44 -10.51
C ARG A 336 -4.12 -10.17 -10.90
N VAL A 337 -3.13 -9.46 -11.42
CA VAL A 337 -1.80 -10.02 -11.72
C VAL A 337 -1.14 -10.57 -10.45
N LYS A 338 -1.14 -9.80 -9.36
CA LYS A 338 -0.62 -10.25 -8.06
C LYS A 338 -1.33 -11.53 -7.59
N THR A 339 -2.65 -11.55 -7.69
CA THR A 339 -3.46 -12.72 -7.28
C THR A 339 -3.16 -13.95 -8.13
N PHE A 340 -3.03 -13.78 -9.46
CA PHE A 340 -2.62 -14.85 -10.36
C PHE A 340 -1.27 -15.44 -9.94
N ASN A 341 -0.23 -14.61 -9.81
CA ASN A 341 1.10 -15.06 -9.43
C ASN A 341 1.12 -15.72 -8.04
N GLY A 342 0.49 -15.09 -7.05
CA GLY A 342 0.47 -15.57 -5.67
C GLY A 342 -0.30 -16.88 -5.48
N ARG A 343 -1.31 -17.14 -6.32
CA ARG A 343 -2.17 -18.35 -6.22
C ARG A 343 -1.85 -19.39 -7.28
N PHE A 344 -0.90 -19.13 -8.20
CA PHE A 344 -0.62 -20.03 -9.33
C PHE A 344 -0.34 -21.47 -8.87
N ARG A 345 0.63 -21.65 -7.97
CA ARG A 345 0.99 -23.00 -7.50
C ARG A 345 -0.21 -23.72 -6.90
N TYR A 346 -0.94 -23.07 -5.99
CA TYR A 346 -2.15 -23.64 -5.38
C TYR A 346 -3.20 -24.10 -6.41
N ARG A 347 -3.41 -23.34 -7.49
CA ARG A 347 -4.41 -23.66 -8.52
C ARG A 347 -3.97 -24.76 -9.49
N TYR A 348 -2.67 -24.86 -9.77
CA TYR A 348 -2.16 -25.67 -10.89
C TYR A 348 -1.25 -26.84 -10.48
N THR A 349 -0.83 -26.96 -9.21
CA THR A 349 0.02 -28.10 -8.76
C THR A 349 -0.73 -29.24 -8.07
N ASP A 350 -1.90 -29.01 -7.46
CA ASP A 350 -2.63 -30.04 -6.69
C ASP A 350 -3.69 -30.81 -7.51
N VAL A 351 -3.90 -30.47 -8.78
CA VAL A 351 -4.93 -31.11 -9.63
C VAL A 351 -4.44 -32.45 -10.24
N VAL A 352 -3.17 -32.79 -10.11
CA VAL A 352 -2.59 -34.02 -10.70
C VAL A 352 -2.69 -35.25 -9.76
N GLY A 353 -3.34 -35.14 -8.60
CA GLY A 353 -3.44 -36.23 -7.61
C GLY A 353 -4.85 -36.63 -7.14
N ARG A 354 -5.92 -35.94 -7.56
CA ARG A 354 -7.29 -36.32 -7.18
C ARG A 354 -8.07 -36.78 -8.39
N ASP A 355 -8.10 -38.09 -8.59
CA ASP A 355 -9.25 -38.71 -9.24
C ASP A 355 -10.45 -38.59 -8.29
N PRO A 356 -11.53 -37.86 -8.65
CA PRO A 356 -12.72 -37.71 -7.79
C PRO A 356 -13.45 -39.04 -7.54
N SER A 357 -13.09 -40.10 -8.27
CA SER A 357 -13.70 -41.43 -8.16
C SER A 357 -12.92 -42.43 -7.28
N ALA A 358 -11.70 -42.08 -6.85
CA ALA A 358 -10.88 -42.97 -6.03
C ALA A 358 -11.29 -42.89 -4.54
N SER A 359 -12.06 -43.87 -4.09
CA SER A 359 -12.41 -44.07 -2.69
C SER A 359 -11.15 -44.37 -1.84
N PRO A 360 -11.04 -43.87 -0.60
CA PRO A 360 -9.85 -44.05 0.23
C PRO A 360 -9.86 -45.44 0.88
N THR A 361 -9.44 -46.47 0.15
CA THR A 361 -9.09 -47.77 0.77
C THR A 361 -7.60 -47.80 1.06
N CYS A 362 -7.26 -47.61 2.33
CA CYS A 362 -5.93 -47.83 2.87
C CYS A 362 -5.62 -49.34 2.91
N HIS A 363 -4.66 -49.79 2.10
CA HIS A 363 -3.98 -51.05 2.34
C HIS A 363 -2.58 -50.77 2.87
N GLN A 364 -2.34 -51.20 4.11
CA GLN A 364 -1.03 -51.25 4.75
C GLN A 364 -0.20 -52.38 4.09
N GLY A 365 0.97 -52.05 3.55
CA GLY A 365 1.93 -53.04 3.06
C GLY A 365 3.24 -52.43 2.54
N SER A 366 4.32 -52.65 3.31
CA SER A 366 5.77 -52.62 3.00
C SER A 366 6.42 -51.35 2.36
N PRO A 367 7.51 -50.82 2.95
CA PRO A 367 8.19 -49.59 2.50
C PRO A 367 9.41 -49.85 1.59
N GLU A 368 9.34 -50.73 0.59
CA GLU A 368 10.52 -51.03 -0.23
C GLU A 368 10.17 -51.34 -1.70
N THR A 369 9.73 -50.33 -2.45
CA THR A 369 10.00 -50.10 -3.90
C THR A 369 9.09 -48.98 -4.40
N CYS A 370 9.46 -47.72 -4.13
CA CYS A 370 8.90 -46.59 -4.87
C CYS A 370 9.95 -46.12 -5.86
N GLY A 371 10.06 -46.85 -6.99
CA GLY A 371 10.75 -46.35 -8.16
C GLY A 371 10.03 -45.10 -8.67
N LEU A 372 10.81 -44.05 -8.92
CA LEU A 372 10.57 -42.99 -9.90
C LEU A 372 9.08 -42.71 -10.19
N VAL A 373 8.37 -42.07 -9.26
CA VAL A 373 6.98 -41.66 -9.50
C VAL A 373 6.95 -40.18 -9.89
N ASN A 374 6.86 -40.02 -11.21
CA ASN A 374 6.16 -38.96 -11.95
C ASN A 374 6.78 -37.55 -11.99
N GLU A 375 7.35 -37.24 -13.15
CA GLU A 375 7.38 -35.89 -13.71
C GLU A 375 6.00 -35.24 -13.55
N VAL A 376 5.86 -34.40 -12.52
CA VAL A 376 4.76 -33.44 -12.48
C VAL A 376 4.91 -32.61 -13.74
N THR A 377 4.02 -32.78 -14.71
CA THR A 377 3.92 -31.91 -15.89
C THR A 377 3.84 -30.47 -15.39
N LYS A 378 4.98 -29.79 -15.41
CA LYS A 378 5.13 -28.44 -14.89
C LYS A 378 4.42 -27.52 -15.87
N ILE A 379 3.14 -27.26 -15.63
CA ILE A 379 2.34 -26.32 -16.43
C ILE A 379 3.10 -25.00 -16.46
N ASN A 380 3.51 -24.57 -17.64
CA ASN A 380 4.12 -23.27 -17.84
C ASN A 380 3.02 -22.21 -17.68
N PRO A 381 3.15 -21.27 -16.73
CA PRO A 381 2.11 -20.26 -16.46
C PRO A 381 1.71 -19.45 -17.68
N ARG A 382 2.66 -19.21 -18.60
CA ARG A 382 2.46 -18.45 -19.84
C ARG A 382 1.47 -19.10 -20.81
N ASP A 383 1.29 -20.41 -20.70
CA ASP A 383 0.43 -21.17 -21.60
C ASP A 383 -1.03 -21.18 -21.11
N THR A 384 -1.28 -20.75 -19.88
CA THR A 384 -2.63 -20.67 -19.31
C THR A 384 -3.45 -19.54 -19.93
N GLU A 385 -4.76 -19.76 -20.03
CA GLU A 385 -5.69 -18.74 -20.55
C GLU A 385 -5.78 -17.52 -19.63
N GLU A 386 -5.65 -17.71 -18.32
CA GLU A 386 -5.63 -16.61 -17.35
C GLU A 386 -4.45 -15.67 -17.58
N PHE A 387 -3.24 -16.21 -17.81
CA PHE A 387 -2.06 -15.41 -18.14
C PHE A 387 -2.25 -14.60 -19.41
N LYS A 388 -2.65 -15.27 -20.51
CA LYS A 388 -2.87 -14.64 -21.82
C LYS A 388 -3.94 -13.56 -21.76
N SER A 389 -5.02 -13.83 -21.00
CA SER A 389 -6.10 -12.88 -20.78
C SER A 389 -5.64 -11.65 -20.02
N LEU A 390 -4.85 -11.82 -18.95
CA LEU A 390 -4.33 -10.69 -18.17
C LEU A 390 -3.36 -9.84 -19.00
N ASP A 391 -2.43 -10.48 -19.69
CA ASP A 391 -1.46 -9.84 -20.57
C ASP A 391 -2.13 -9.02 -21.69
N THR A 392 -3.13 -9.62 -22.36
CA THR A 392 -3.93 -8.93 -23.39
C THR A 392 -4.74 -7.77 -22.80
N LEU A 393 -5.34 -7.97 -21.62
CA LEU A 393 -6.16 -6.96 -20.97
C LEU A 393 -5.35 -5.73 -20.53
N ILE A 394 -4.12 -5.93 -20.04
CA ILE A 394 -3.22 -4.84 -19.67
C ILE A 394 -2.86 -3.99 -20.90
N ALA A 395 -2.45 -4.63 -21.99
CA ALA A 395 -2.15 -3.93 -23.24
C ALA A 395 -3.37 -3.18 -23.80
N ALA A 396 -4.54 -3.82 -23.75
CA ALA A 396 -5.80 -3.23 -24.20
C ALA A 396 -6.24 -2.06 -23.31
N PHE A 397 -6.06 -2.12 -21.99
CA PHE A 397 -6.33 -1.00 -21.09
C PHE A 397 -5.50 0.22 -21.46
N ILE A 398 -4.18 0.05 -21.63
CA ILE A 398 -3.26 1.13 -22.02
C ILE A 398 -3.70 1.77 -23.35
N ALA A 399 -4.05 0.95 -24.35
CA ALA A 399 -4.48 1.43 -25.66
C ALA A 399 -5.86 2.12 -25.67
N ASN A 400 -6.69 1.89 -24.66
CA ASN A 400 -8.05 2.44 -24.56
C ASN A 400 -8.17 3.59 -23.54
N VAL A 401 -7.06 4.08 -22.98
CA VAL A 401 -7.07 5.32 -22.19
C VAL A 401 -7.62 6.46 -23.06
N PRO A 402 -8.63 7.23 -22.59
CA PRO A 402 -9.19 8.31 -23.40
C PRO A 402 -8.17 9.41 -23.67
N ARG A 403 -8.25 10.04 -24.86
CA ARG A 403 -7.32 11.11 -25.27
C ARG A 403 -7.15 12.24 -24.26
N GLU A 404 -8.22 12.60 -23.55
CA GLU A 404 -8.23 13.63 -22.50
C GLU A 404 -7.42 13.25 -21.25
N PHE A 405 -7.02 11.98 -21.11
CA PHE A 405 -6.24 11.43 -20.01
C PHE A 405 -4.91 10.80 -20.48
N ASN A 406 -4.48 11.03 -21.73
CA ASN A 406 -3.29 10.38 -22.28
C ASN A 406 -1.95 10.96 -21.79
N ASP A 407 -1.94 12.22 -21.33
CA ASP A 407 -0.73 12.86 -20.82
C ASP A 407 -0.87 13.24 -19.34
N PRO A 408 -0.35 12.43 -18.41
CA PRO A 408 -0.46 12.68 -16.97
C PRO A 408 0.39 13.87 -16.46
N VAL A 409 1.40 14.29 -17.23
CA VAL A 409 2.35 15.33 -16.80
C VAL A 409 2.01 16.70 -17.39
N GLY A 410 1.31 16.73 -18.53
CA GLY A 410 0.79 17.96 -19.12
C GLY A 410 1.83 18.81 -19.85
N LEU A 411 2.98 18.23 -20.22
CA LEU A 411 4.05 18.96 -20.92
C LEU A 411 3.57 19.48 -22.28
N ASP A 412 2.76 18.69 -22.99
CA ASP A 412 2.28 19.04 -24.33
C ASP A 412 1.03 19.94 -24.28
N THR A 413 0.30 19.92 -23.17
CA THR A 413 -0.99 20.63 -22.99
C THR A 413 -0.88 21.88 -22.12
N GLY A 414 0.25 22.10 -21.45
CA GLY A 414 0.45 23.16 -20.46
C GLY A 414 -0.35 22.94 -19.17
N SER A 415 -0.95 21.75 -18.97
CA SER A 415 -1.63 21.41 -17.73
C SER A 415 -0.63 21.06 -16.62
N LYS A 416 -1.04 21.23 -15.36
CA LYS A 416 -0.24 20.74 -14.24
C LYS A 416 -0.23 19.21 -14.22
N LEU A 417 0.86 18.63 -13.76
CA LEU A 417 0.97 17.20 -13.45
C LEU A 417 -0.21 16.77 -12.55
N ASP A 418 -0.88 15.67 -12.91
CA ASP A 418 -1.89 15.02 -12.09
C ASP A 418 -1.29 13.76 -11.44
N PRO A 419 -1.01 13.77 -10.12
CA PRO A 419 -0.38 12.63 -9.45
C PRO A 419 -1.21 11.33 -9.50
N THR A 420 -2.54 11.46 -9.52
CA THR A 420 -3.44 10.30 -9.57
C THR A 420 -3.42 9.68 -10.95
N LEU A 421 -3.45 10.51 -11.99
CA LEU A 421 -3.36 10.05 -13.37
C LEU A 421 -1.97 9.49 -13.68
N TYR A 422 -0.91 10.10 -13.16
CA TYR A 422 0.47 9.60 -13.26
C TYR A 422 0.57 8.16 -12.77
N MET A 423 -0.01 7.86 -11.60
CA MET A 423 -0.11 6.49 -11.12
C MET A 423 -0.96 5.59 -12.02
N ALA A 424 -2.12 6.08 -12.51
CA ALA A 424 -2.96 5.30 -13.43
C ALA A 424 -2.22 4.84 -14.70
N HIS A 425 -1.22 5.61 -15.16
CA HIS A 425 -0.34 5.26 -16.29
C HIS A 425 0.82 4.33 -15.90
N MET A 426 1.38 4.45 -14.69
CA MET A 426 2.48 3.58 -14.26
C MET A 426 2.02 2.16 -13.91
N LEU A 427 0.86 2.02 -13.27
CA LEU A 427 0.41 0.73 -12.73
C LEU A 427 0.22 -0.40 -13.78
N PRO A 428 -0.27 -0.15 -15.01
CA PRO A 428 -0.36 -1.18 -16.05
C PRO A 428 1.03 -1.69 -16.50
N HIS A 429 2.04 -0.83 -16.55
CA HIS A 429 3.41 -1.24 -16.86
C HIS A 429 4.02 -2.03 -15.71
N MET A 430 3.78 -1.62 -14.47
CA MET A 430 4.16 -2.39 -13.28
C MET A 430 3.47 -3.77 -13.25
N ALA A 431 2.19 -3.84 -13.62
CA ALA A 431 1.47 -5.10 -13.76
C ALA A 431 2.08 -6.00 -14.85
N THR A 432 2.50 -5.42 -15.99
CA THR A 432 3.23 -6.15 -17.03
C THR A 432 4.54 -6.73 -16.48
N ILE A 433 5.31 -5.93 -15.74
CA ILE A 433 6.56 -6.39 -15.13
C ILE A 433 6.28 -7.57 -14.19
N ILE A 434 5.37 -7.40 -13.23
CA ILE A 434 5.07 -8.44 -12.24
C ILE A 434 4.55 -9.72 -12.90
N LEU A 435 3.71 -9.63 -13.95
CA LEU A 435 3.18 -10.80 -14.66
C LEU A 435 4.30 -11.60 -15.36
N HIS A 436 5.24 -10.92 -15.99
CA HIS A 436 6.26 -11.56 -16.83
C HIS A 436 7.55 -11.92 -16.09
N ASP A 437 7.88 -11.23 -14.99
CA ASP A 437 9.16 -11.32 -14.29
C ASP A 437 9.55 -12.76 -13.88
N PRO A 438 8.65 -13.57 -13.29
CA PRO A 438 9.00 -14.92 -12.82
C PRO A 438 9.27 -15.94 -13.94
N HIS A 439 9.03 -15.56 -15.21
CA HIS A 439 9.08 -16.46 -16.35
C HIS A 439 10.02 -15.97 -17.47
N ALA A 440 10.62 -14.79 -17.29
CA ALA A 440 11.46 -14.17 -18.30
C ALA A 440 12.88 -14.76 -18.30
N ASN A 441 13.37 -15.09 -19.50
CA ASN A 441 14.78 -15.40 -19.72
C ASN A 441 15.47 -14.20 -20.36
N VAL A 442 16.08 -13.34 -19.52
CA VAL A 442 16.74 -12.10 -19.96
C VAL A 442 17.99 -12.31 -20.81
N PHE A 443 18.58 -13.51 -20.77
CA PHE A 443 19.72 -13.87 -21.63
C PHE A 443 19.31 -14.24 -23.05
N SER A 444 18.03 -14.55 -23.28
CA SER A 444 17.51 -14.89 -24.60
C SER A 444 16.90 -13.66 -25.28
N THR A 445 17.37 -13.33 -26.47
CA THR A 445 16.81 -12.25 -27.31
C THR A 445 15.44 -12.58 -27.88
N HIS A 446 15.05 -13.87 -27.89
CA HIS A 446 13.77 -14.33 -28.44
C HIS A 446 12.68 -14.47 -27.38
N ASP A 447 12.99 -14.38 -26.08
CA ASP A 447 12.00 -14.55 -25.01
C ASP A 447 10.98 -13.40 -25.01
N SER A 448 9.70 -13.76 -25.12
CA SER A 448 8.60 -12.77 -25.19
C SER A 448 8.41 -12.03 -23.87
N SER A 449 8.56 -12.73 -22.74
CA SER A 449 8.47 -12.13 -21.41
C SER A 449 9.59 -11.12 -21.20
N ALA A 450 10.84 -11.45 -21.53
CA ALA A 450 11.96 -10.51 -21.45
C ALA A 450 11.72 -9.24 -22.27
N ARG A 451 11.27 -9.35 -23.52
CA ARG A 451 10.94 -8.17 -24.34
C ARG A 451 9.85 -7.30 -23.71
N LYS A 452 8.82 -7.92 -23.12
CA LYS A 452 7.73 -7.20 -22.43
C LYS A 452 8.20 -6.52 -21.16
N LEU A 453 9.07 -7.16 -20.37
CA LEU A 453 9.70 -6.55 -19.20
C LEU A 453 10.46 -5.27 -19.56
N LEU A 454 11.37 -5.36 -20.53
CA LEU A 454 12.20 -4.22 -20.92
C LEU A 454 11.35 -3.08 -21.50
N SER A 455 10.34 -3.40 -22.31
CA SER A 455 9.41 -2.42 -22.84
C SER A 455 8.61 -1.73 -21.73
N ALA A 456 8.12 -2.47 -20.74
CA ALA A 456 7.36 -1.90 -19.63
C ALA A 456 8.23 -1.06 -18.70
N ALA A 457 9.47 -1.49 -18.41
CA ALA A 457 10.42 -0.71 -17.62
C ALA A 457 10.77 0.62 -18.32
N ARG A 458 10.97 0.60 -19.65
CA ARG A 458 11.22 1.81 -20.43
C ARG A 458 10.00 2.74 -20.52
N ALA A 459 8.78 2.21 -20.55
CA ALA A 459 7.58 3.03 -20.47
C ALA A 459 7.44 3.74 -19.11
N ILE A 460 7.84 3.09 -18.00
CA ILE A 460 7.95 3.75 -16.69
C ILE A 460 9.05 4.84 -16.72
N LEU A 461 10.19 4.58 -17.37
CA LEU A 461 11.24 5.59 -17.55
C LEU A 461 10.77 6.80 -18.37
N GLU A 462 9.99 6.61 -19.43
CA GLU A 462 9.41 7.72 -20.20
C GLU A 462 8.57 8.64 -19.30
N LEU A 463 7.78 8.06 -18.39
CA LEU A 463 7.03 8.80 -17.38
C LEU A 463 7.95 9.49 -16.36
N ILE A 464 9.04 8.86 -15.93
CA ILE A 464 10.07 9.48 -15.09
C ILE A 464 10.67 10.70 -15.78
N TYR A 465 11.12 10.55 -17.04
CA TYR A 465 11.73 11.63 -17.80
C TYR A 465 10.78 12.81 -18.00
N LYS A 466 9.49 12.55 -18.24
CA LYS A 466 8.48 13.61 -18.31
C LYS A 466 8.41 14.40 -16.98
N VAL A 467 8.37 13.72 -15.84
CA VAL A 467 8.34 14.40 -14.53
C VAL A 467 9.64 15.18 -14.30
N CYS A 468 10.81 14.60 -14.60
CA CYS A 468 12.10 15.30 -14.51
C CYS A 468 12.19 16.53 -15.41
N GLY A 469 11.43 16.56 -16.51
CA GLY A 469 11.30 17.73 -17.39
C GLY A 469 10.48 18.88 -16.80
N THR A 470 9.95 18.73 -15.58
CA THR A 470 9.17 19.76 -14.86
C THR A 470 9.89 20.24 -13.61
N SER A 471 9.43 21.37 -13.05
CA SER A 471 9.82 21.82 -11.71
C SER A 471 8.93 21.24 -10.61
N PHE A 472 8.22 20.13 -10.87
CA PHE A 472 7.29 19.55 -9.93
C PHE A 472 8.03 18.95 -8.73
N ASP A 473 7.61 19.32 -7.52
CA ASP A 473 8.17 18.75 -6.31
C ASP A 473 7.63 17.33 -6.09
N LEU A 474 8.51 16.32 -6.16
CA LEU A 474 8.17 14.91 -6.00
C LEU A 474 7.48 14.58 -4.67
N LEU A 475 7.63 15.43 -3.65
CA LEU A 475 6.91 15.26 -2.39
C LEU A 475 5.38 15.29 -2.59
N TYR A 476 4.87 16.00 -3.59
CA TYR A 476 3.42 16.07 -3.87
C TYR A 476 2.91 14.96 -4.80
N LEU A 477 3.77 14.00 -5.17
CA LEU A 477 3.32 12.76 -5.79
C LEU A 477 2.71 11.83 -4.75
N ASP A 478 1.96 10.83 -5.21
CA ASP A 478 1.65 9.69 -4.36
C ASP A 478 2.98 9.00 -4.06
N HIS A 479 3.38 8.92 -2.79
CA HIS A 479 4.65 8.30 -2.41
C HIS A 479 4.72 6.81 -2.80
N ALA A 480 3.59 6.16 -3.09
CA ALA A 480 3.56 4.82 -3.66
C ALA A 480 4.13 4.75 -5.10
N SER A 481 4.26 5.90 -5.79
CA SER A 481 4.95 6.04 -7.11
C SER A 481 6.37 5.49 -7.11
N SER A 482 7.00 5.52 -5.93
CA SER A 482 8.31 4.96 -5.68
C SER A 482 8.36 3.45 -6.02
N THR A 483 7.26 2.70 -5.83
CA THR A 483 7.20 1.25 -6.08
C THR A 483 7.34 0.89 -7.57
N PRO A 484 6.57 1.47 -8.51
CA PRO A 484 6.83 1.30 -9.94
C PRO A 484 8.26 1.67 -10.36
N TRP A 485 8.82 2.76 -9.82
CA TRP A 485 10.20 3.17 -10.13
C TRP A 485 11.21 2.12 -9.66
N PHE A 486 11.07 1.64 -8.42
CA PHE A 486 11.91 0.59 -7.86
C PHE A 486 11.84 -0.69 -8.69
N ILE A 487 10.65 -1.16 -9.06
CA ILE A 487 10.47 -2.37 -9.87
C ILE A 487 11.08 -2.21 -11.28
N ALA A 488 10.93 -1.03 -11.90
CA ALA A 488 11.61 -0.73 -13.16
C ALA A 488 13.14 -0.79 -12.99
N GLY A 489 13.68 -0.20 -11.92
CA GLY A 489 15.10 -0.27 -11.57
C GLY A 489 15.60 -1.71 -11.42
N VAL A 490 14.91 -2.55 -10.63
CA VAL A 490 15.26 -3.97 -10.47
C VAL A 490 15.24 -4.70 -11.81
N THR A 491 14.25 -4.41 -12.67
CA THR A 491 14.18 -4.98 -14.01
C THR A 491 15.40 -4.58 -14.85
N LEU A 492 15.79 -3.31 -14.83
CA LEU A 492 16.97 -2.80 -15.56
C LEU A 492 18.27 -3.45 -15.05
N ILE A 493 18.40 -3.68 -13.75
CA ILE A 493 19.57 -4.38 -13.17
C ILE A 493 19.68 -5.80 -13.74
N ARG A 494 18.58 -6.54 -13.83
CA ARG A 494 18.57 -7.89 -14.43
C ARG A 494 19.00 -7.86 -15.89
N PHE A 495 18.56 -6.88 -16.67
CA PHE A 495 19.01 -6.71 -18.05
C PHE A 495 20.48 -6.30 -18.13
N LEU A 496 20.93 -5.39 -17.25
CA LEU A 496 22.31 -4.96 -17.18
C LEU A 496 23.23 -6.16 -16.89
N HIS A 497 22.86 -7.02 -15.94
CA HIS A 497 23.56 -8.27 -15.65
C HIS A 497 23.72 -9.12 -16.93
N ALA A 498 22.61 -9.38 -17.63
CA ALA A 498 22.62 -10.20 -18.83
C ALA A 498 23.51 -9.61 -19.94
N ARG A 499 23.48 -8.29 -20.14
CA ARG A 499 24.29 -7.60 -21.16
C ARG A 499 25.76 -7.53 -20.80
N THR A 500 26.08 -7.39 -19.51
CA THR A 500 27.46 -7.50 -18.99
C THR A 500 28.02 -8.90 -19.26
N ALA A 501 27.24 -9.95 -19.01
CA ALA A 501 27.63 -11.33 -19.31
C ALA A 501 27.93 -11.55 -20.80
N GLN A 502 27.15 -10.90 -21.66
CA GLN A 502 27.28 -10.96 -23.11
C GLN A 502 28.32 -10.00 -23.69
N LYS A 503 28.94 -9.15 -22.85
CA LYS A 503 29.94 -8.13 -23.23
C LYS A 503 29.41 -7.14 -24.28
N GLU A 504 28.14 -6.77 -24.17
CA GLU A 504 27.49 -5.81 -25.08
C GLU A 504 27.65 -4.36 -24.59
N GLU A 505 28.85 -3.80 -24.71
CA GLU A 505 29.24 -2.48 -24.16
C GLU A 505 28.25 -1.33 -24.43
N ALA A 506 27.68 -1.28 -25.64
CA ALA A 506 26.72 -0.23 -26.01
C ALA A 506 25.41 -0.32 -25.20
N GLU A 507 24.89 -1.54 -25.00
CA GLU A 507 23.67 -1.76 -24.20
C GLU A 507 23.96 -1.61 -22.70
N ILE A 508 25.16 -1.99 -22.24
CA ILE A 508 25.62 -1.77 -20.86
C ILE A 508 25.60 -0.26 -20.53
N ALA A 509 26.19 0.58 -21.39
CA ALA A 509 26.22 2.03 -21.20
C ALA A 509 24.81 2.62 -21.16
N ARG A 510 23.94 2.20 -22.08
CA ARG A 510 22.55 2.64 -22.14
C ARG A 510 21.76 2.25 -20.88
N LEU A 511 21.81 0.98 -20.47
CA LEU A 511 21.10 0.49 -19.28
C LEU A 511 21.61 1.14 -18.00
N THR A 512 22.91 1.46 -17.94
CA THR A 512 23.50 2.21 -16.82
C THR A 512 22.92 3.62 -16.72
N GLN A 513 22.76 4.32 -17.85
CA GLN A 513 22.12 5.64 -17.88
C GLN A 513 20.63 5.56 -17.51
N GLU A 514 19.90 4.58 -18.05
CA GLU A 514 18.49 4.30 -17.74
C GLU A 514 18.31 4.04 -16.23
N LEU A 515 19.16 3.21 -15.62
CA LEU A 515 19.17 2.96 -14.17
C LEU A 515 19.52 4.21 -13.36
N GLY A 516 20.42 5.06 -13.86
CA GLY A 516 20.77 6.34 -13.23
C GLY A 516 19.57 7.27 -13.05
N ALA A 517 18.65 7.31 -14.02
CA ALA A 517 17.42 8.08 -13.91
C ALA A 517 16.48 7.56 -12.80
N VAL A 518 16.36 6.24 -12.65
CA VAL A 518 15.59 5.63 -11.54
C VAL A 518 16.22 5.97 -10.20
N ARG A 519 17.54 5.83 -10.08
CA ARG A 519 18.28 6.16 -8.85
C ARG A 519 18.08 7.63 -8.45
N PHE A 520 18.14 8.54 -9.43
CA PHE A 520 17.89 9.96 -9.21
C PHE A 520 16.51 10.22 -8.60
N MET A 521 15.44 9.62 -9.16
CA MET A 521 14.08 9.80 -8.65
C MET A 521 13.90 9.27 -7.23
N LEU A 522 14.37 8.04 -6.96
CA LEU A 522 14.27 7.44 -5.64
C LEU A 522 15.09 8.20 -4.59
N ASN A 523 16.27 8.69 -4.96
CA ASN A 523 17.10 9.48 -4.07
C ASN A 523 16.45 10.84 -3.75
N ASN A 524 15.95 11.56 -4.76
CA ASN A 524 15.28 12.85 -4.56
C ASN A 524 14.05 12.72 -3.65
N LEU A 525 13.22 11.69 -3.85
CA LEU A 525 12.10 11.40 -2.95
C LEU A 525 12.60 10.96 -1.56
N GLY A 526 13.74 10.26 -1.50
CA GLY A 526 14.37 9.75 -0.29
C GLY A 526 15.00 10.81 0.61
N GLU A 527 15.30 12.00 0.08
CA GLU A 527 15.74 13.16 0.89
C GLU A 527 14.69 13.58 1.92
N ARG A 528 13.40 13.33 1.62
CA ARG A 528 12.28 13.81 2.45
C ARG A 528 11.35 12.70 2.93
N THR A 529 11.43 11.50 2.36
CA THR A 529 10.58 10.36 2.75
C THR A 529 11.40 9.12 3.08
N GLY A 530 10.93 8.37 4.08
CA GLY A 530 11.53 7.09 4.44
C GLY A 530 11.34 6.02 3.37
N ILE A 531 10.24 6.05 2.60
CA ILE A 531 10.02 5.08 1.53
C ILE A 531 10.95 5.27 0.33
N GLY A 532 11.22 6.51 -0.08
CA GLY A 532 12.18 6.79 -1.15
C GLY A 532 13.57 6.31 -0.75
N LEU A 533 14.02 6.66 0.46
CA LEU A 533 15.32 6.25 0.98
C LEU A 533 15.45 4.73 1.09
N ARG A 534 14.39 4.09 1.58
CA ARG A 534 14.28 2.64 1.67
C ARG A 534 14.48 1.98 0.32
N GLN A 535 13.80 2.47 -0.71
CA GLN A 535 13.81 1.85 -2.03
C GLN A 535 15.12 2.08 -2.79
N ILE A 536 15.76 3.26 -2.66
CA ILE A 536 17.10 3.45 -3.25
C ILE A 536 18.12 2.51 -2.61
N LYS A 537 18.11 2.38 -1.28
CA LYS A 537 19.00 1.43 -0.59
C LYS A 537 18.76 -0.02 -1.01
N LEU A 538 17.49 -0.42 -1.15
CA LEU A 538 17.15 -1.75 -1.67
C LEU A 538 17.61 -1.95 -3.09
N LEU A 539 17.47 -0.93 -3.94
CA LEU A 539 17.89 -1.00 -5.33
C LEU A 539 19.40 -1.18 -5.43
N ASP A 540 20.16 -0.46 -4.60
CA ASP A 540 21.62 -0.58 -4.53
C ASP A 540 22.08 -1.95 -4.02
N MET A 541 21.43 -2.50 -2.98
CA MET A 541 21.71 -3.86 -2.53
C MET A 541 21.39 -4.91 -3.62
N VAL A 542 20.28 -4.76 -4.35
CA VAL A 542 19.95 -5.65 -5.47
C VAL A 542 20.99 -5.54 -6.58
N TYR A 543 21.45 -4.32 -6.88
CA TYR A 543 22.52 -4.08 -7.85
C TYR A 543 23.80 -4.82 -7.45
N GLU A 544 24.26 -4.65 -6.21
CA GLU A 544 25.45 -5.32 -5.68
C GLU A 544 25.30 -6.85 -5.77
N LEU A 545 24.19 -7.41 -5.27
CA LEU A 545 23.94 -8.86 -5.30
C LEU A 545 23.94 -9.44 -6.72
N GLU A 546 23.27 -8.78 -7.67
CA GLU A 546 23.19 -9.24 -9.05
C GLU A 546 24.52 -9.10 -9.80
N MET A 547 25.26 -8.01 -9.58
CA MET A 547 26.56 -7.80 -10.24
C MET A 547 27.68 -8.65 -9.62
N ASP A 548 27.67 -8.89 -8.30
CA ASP A 548 28.68 -9.73 -7.64
C ASP A 548 28.51 -11.21 -7.93
N SER A 549 27.31 -11.65 -8.31
CA SER A 549 27.05 -13.00 -8.81
C SER A 549 27.92 -13.34 -10.03
N HIS A 550 28.37 -12.33 -10.80
CA HIS A 550 29.35 -12.47 -11.88
C HIS A 550 30.77 -12.76 -11.38
N SER A 551 31.16 -12.19 -10.24
CA SER A 551 32.48 -12.38 -9.61
C SER A 551 32.66 -13.81 -9.11
N ALA A 552 31.60 -14.44 -8.61
CA ALA A 552 31.62 -15.83 -8.13
C ALA A 552 31.73 -16.86 -9.26
N LEU A 553 31.14 -16.60 -10.43
CA LEU A 553 31.26 -17.48 -11.60
C LEU A 553 32.64 -17.39 -12.26
N THR A 554 33.37 -16.30 -12.08
CA THR A 554 34.74 -16.15 -12.60
C THR A 554 35.78 -16.89 -11.74
N TYR A 555 35.45 -17.21 -10.48
CA TYR A 555 36.33 -17.94 -9.56
C TYR A 555 36.21 -19.48 -9.66
N LEU A 556 35.17 -20.00 -10.31
CA LEU A 556 34.95 -21.44 -10.49
C LEU A 556 35.53 -22.00 -11.80
N ASP A 557 36.10 -21.16 -12.66
CA ASP A 557 36.64 -21.55 -13.98
C ASP A 557 38.19 -21.69 -14.01
N VAL A 558 38.86 -21.66 -12.84
CA VAL A 558 40.34 -21.79 -12.73
C VAL A 558 40.79 -23.05 -11.97
N THR A 559 39.89 -23.94 -11.57
CA THR A 559 40.26 -25.24 -10.98
C THR A 559 39.80 -26.40 -11.85
N THR A 560 40.41 -26.52 -13.04
CA THR A 560 40.47 -27.80 -13.75
C THR A 560 41.14 -28.86 -12.86
N PRO A 561 40.54 -30.04 -12.64
CA PRO A 561 41.17 -31.11 -11.89
C PRO A 561 42.28 -31.73 -12.74
N VAL A 562 43.53 -31.61 -12.27
CA VAL A 562 44.64 -32.42 -12.79
C VAL A 562 44.35 -33.87 -12.41
N VAL A 563 43.93 -34.64 -13.40
CA VAL A 563 43.91 -36.10 -13.35
C VAL A 563 45.34 -36.57 -13.08
N ARG A 564 45.58 -37.14 -11.90
CA ARG A 564 46.74 -38.01 -11.67
C ARG A 564 46.31 -39.46 -11.89
N SER A 565 46.83 -40.03 -12.97
CA SER A 565 46.83 -41.46 -13.25
C SER A 565 47.73 -42.20 -12.26
N GLU A 566 47.20 -43.32 -11.77
CA GLU A 566 47.85 -44.62 -11.48
C GLU A 566 49.34 -44.65 -11.04
N ALA A 567 49.55 -45.12 -9.81
CA ALA A 567 50.29 -46.36 -9.49
C ALA A 567 49.98 -46.78 -8.05
#